data_AF-A0A2T4CMG7-F1
#
_entry.id   AF-A0A2T4CMG7-F1
#
_cell.length_a   1.000
_cell.length_b   1.000
_cell.length_c   1.000
_cell.angle_alpha   90.00
_cell.angle_beta   90.00
_cell.angle_gamma   90.00
#
_symmetry.space_group_name_H-M   'P 1'
#
loop_
_entity.id
_entity.type
_entity.pdbx_description
1 polymer ?
#
loop_
_entity_poly.entity_id
_entity_poly.type
_entity_poly.pdbx_seq_one_letter_code
_entity_poly.pdbx_strand_id
1 'polypeptide(L)'
;QEARETIPEESVADVEHEAAVASLEPLQRADDSVEDDPELDRIAELSGQEFAMALLQHSGDLDSSIENMLVMIESGRIDVNKRIAELGNSQAMTPFLLAVGLSQGQLTLDQFHRFLDVGVTLQNDELSKEMMASLDNPEVIEAWYETAAFGPEDHEQLLNNSLKNGNLTLAEIILEDKKGELDGIKLSSDAIAGSITRIQAIAPLELQELKDELAAADEKELKMAESFLIPRLQNSVDETEILLQYAELSEEQRTQVIAANERYKDELEELKEILSTHSGE
;
A
#
# COMPACT_ATOMS: atom_id res chain seq x y z
N GLN A 1 -37.17 -53.56 -24.39
CA GLN A 1 -36.50 -54.76 -23.84
C GLN A 1 -35.02 -54.39 -23.75
N GLU A 2 -34.59 -53.70 -22.70
CA GLU A 2 -34.43 -54.14 -21.29
C GLU A 2 -33.47 -55.33 -21.13
N ALA A 3 -32.28 -54.99 -20.63
CA ALA A 3 -31.45 -55.62 -19.59
C ALA A 3 -30.16 -54.76 -19.56
N ARG A 4 -29.89 -53.81 -18.66
CA ARG A 4 -29.96 -53.70 -17.19
C ARG A 4 -29.13 -54.75 -16.42
N GLU A 5 -28.35 -54.19 -15.49
CA GLU A 5 -27.56 -54.76 -14.39
C GLU A 5 -26.13 -55.23 -14.72
N THR A 6 -25.08 -54.85 -14.00
CA THR A 6 -24.91 -54.05 -12.76
C THR A 6 -23.41 -53.76 -12.62
N ILE A 7 -23.03 -52.50 -12.37
CA ILE A 7 -21.70 -52.13 -11.85
C ILE A 7 -21.89 -51.87 -10.35
N PRO A 8 -21.04 -52.37 -9.45
CA PRO A 8 -21.22 -52.18 -8.01
C PRO A 8 -20.96 -50.71 -7.63
N GLU A 9 -21.91 -50.14 -6.89
CA GLU A 9 -21.69 -48.95 -6.05
C GLU A 9 -20.81 -49.35 -4.88
N GLU A 10 -19.56 -48.89 -4.86
CA GLU A 10 -18.78 -48.75 -3.62
C GLU A 10 -18.74 -47.27 -3.24
N SER A 11 -19.72 -46.91 -2.40
CA SER A 11 -19.55 -46.13 -1.17
C SER A 11 -18.37 -45.15 -1.15
N VAL A 12 -18.67 -43.89 -1.43
CA VAL A 12 -17.87 -42.72 -1.03
C VAL A 12 -17.76 -42.74 0.50
N ALA A 13 -16.59 -43.16 1.00
CA ALA A 13 -16.19 -42.92 2.38
C ALA A 13 -15.53 -41.55 2.43
N ASP A 14 -16.07 -40.69 3.29
CA ASP A 14 -15.56 -39.38 3.67
C ASP A 14 -14.05 -39.42 3.92
N VAL A 15 -13.30 -38.75 3.05
CA VAL A 15 -11.93 -38.33 3.36
C VAL A 15 -12.05 -36.90 3.86
N GLU A 16 -12.24 -36.78 5.17
CA GLU A 16 -11.96 -35.56 5.91
C GLU A 16 -10.50 -35.19 5.64
N HIS A 17 -10.27 -34.23 4.74
CA HIS A 17 -9.02 -33.50 4.72
C HIS A 17 -8.99 -32.59 5.94
N GLU A 18 -8.59 -33.16 7.08
CA GLU A 18 -7.96 -32.44 8.18
C GLU A 18 -6.73 -31.74 7.59
N ALA A 19 -6.94 -30.52 7.10
CA ALA A 19 -5.86 -29.56 6.93
C ALA A 19 -5.24 -29.41 8.32
N ALA A 20 -3.99 -29.83 8.45
CA ALA A 20 -3.19 -29.61 9.64
C ALA A 20 -3.08 -28.09 9.84
N VAL A 21 -4.02 -27.53 10.60
CA VAL A 21 -3.88 -26.24 11.24
C VAL A 21 -2.70 -26.42 12.20
N ALA A 22 -1.52 -26.01 11.75
CA ALA A 22 -0.41 -25.81 12.67
C ALA A 22 -0.92 -24.83 13.72
N SER A 23 -1.23 -25.34 14.92
CA SER A 23 -1.48 -24.52 16.09
C SER A 23 -0.23 -23.67 16.31
N LEU A 24 -0.28 -22.42 15.85
CA LEU A 24 0.62 -21.38 16.28
C LEU A 24 0.30 -21.16 17.76
N GLU A 25 1.10 -21.78 18.62
CA GLU A 25 1.17 -21.35 20.01
C GLU A 25 1.48 -19.84 20.02
N PRO A 26 0.81 -19.03 20.87
CA PRO A 26 1.14 -17.63 20.96
C PRO A 26 2.58 -17.52 21.42
N LEU A 27 3.46 -16.93 20.60
CA LEU A 27 4.77 -16.50 21.03
C LEU A 27 4.56 -15.41 22.09
N GLN A 28 4.49 -15.82 23.36
CA GLN A 28 4.73 -14.92 24.49
C GLN A 28 6.17 -14.43 24.40
N ARG A 29 6.41 -13.37 23.63
CA ARG A 29 7.53 -12.47 23.89
C ARG A 29 7.15 -11.66 25.13
N ALA A 30 7.51 -12.21 26.28
CA ALA A 30 7.65 -11.43 27.49
C ALA A 30 8.91 -10.56 27.31
N ASP A 31 8.73 -9.34 26.82
CA ASP A 31 9.59 -8.22 27.19
C ASP A 31 8.70 -7.19 27.89
N ASP A 32 8.80 -7.19 29.22
CA ASP A 32 8.05 -6.35 30.14
C ASP A 32 8.53 -4.89 30.04
N SER A 33 8.12 -4.18 29.00
CA SER A 33 7.99 -2.71 29.02
C SER A 33 7.15 -2.22 27.84
N VAL A 34 5.91 -2.66 27.72
CA VAL A 34 4.93 -1.80 27.03
C VAL A 34 4.77 -0.60 27.97
N GLU A 35 5.25 0.57 27.57
CA GLU A 35 5.01 1.80 28.32
C GLU A 35 3.49 1.92 28.56
N ASP A 36 3.10 1.93 29.84
CA ASP A 36 1.73 2.20 30.27
C ASP A 36 1.45 3.68 29.98
N ASP A 37 1.14 3.98 28.72
CA ASP A 37 0.69 5.30 28.29
C ASP A 37 -0.85 5.41 28.42
N PRO A 38 -1.36 6.14 29.42
CA PRO A 38 -2.80 6.30 29.63
C PRO A 38 -3.47 7.14 28.52
N GLU A 39 -2.72 7.82 27.66
CA GLU A 39 -3.27 8.51 26.50
C GLU A 39 -3.63 7.52 25.39
N LEU A 40 -2.83 6.47 25.18
CA LEU A 40 -3.15 5.40 24.23
C LEU A 40 -4.44 4.66 24.61
N ASP A 41 -4.74 4.48 25.90
CA ASP A 41 -6.01 3.92 26.36
C ASP A 41 -7.20 4.79 25.90
N ARG A 42 -7.07 6.12 25.97
CA ARG A 42 -8.13 7.04 25.52
C ARG A 42 -8.28 7.04 24.01
N ILE A 43 -7.16 6.96 23.29
CA ILE A 43 -7.18 6.92 21.83
C ILE A 43 -7.84 5.63 21.35
N ALA A 44 -7.57 4.49 22.00
CA ALA A 44 -8.17 3.19 21.67
C ALA A 44 -9.70 3.14 21.79
N GLU A 45 -10.30 4.03 22.59
CA GLU A 45 -11.76 4.17 22.71
C GLU A 45 -12.40 4.95 21.54
N LEU A 46 -11.60 5.66 20.74
CA LEU A 46 -12.07 6.45 19.61
C LEU A 46 -12.32 5.57 18.38
N SER A 47 -12.99 6.16 17.38
CA SER A 47 -13.24 5.50 16.10
C SER A 47 -13.25 6.51 14.95
N GLY A 48 -13.21 6.00 13.72
CA GLY A 48 -13.30 6.81 12.52
C GLY A 48 -12.12 7.76 12.38
N GLN A 49 -12.44 8.98 11.94
CA GLN A 49 -11.48 10.07 11.79
C GLN A 49 -10.92 10.55 13.13
N GLU A 50 -11.69 10.45 14.22
CA GLU A 50 -11.25 10.90 15.56
C GLU A 50 -10.07 10.07 16.06
N PHE A 51 -10.10 8.76 15.82
CA PHE A 51 -8.98 7.85 16.11
C PHE A 51 -7.71 8.28 15.37
N ALA A 52 -7.79 8.41 14.04
CA ALA A 52 -6.63 8.73 13.21
C ALA A 52 -6.04 10.11 13.56
N MET A 53 -6.89 11.11 13.82
CA MET A 53 -6.43 12.44 14.22
C MET A 53 -5.78 12.46 15.61
N ALA A 54 -6.37 11.77 16.59
CA ALA A 54 -5.83 11.72 17.94
C ALA A 54 -4.50 10.97 17.97
N LEU A 55 -4.38 9.86 17.23
CA LEU A 55 -3.14 9.10 17.08
C LEU A 55 -2.03 9.97 16.47
N LEU A 56 -2.32 10.70 15.39
CA LEU A 56 -1.34 11.58 14.75
C LEU A 56 -0.92 12.75 15.67
N GLN A 57 -1.86 13.32 16.43
CA GLN A 57 -1.56 14.40 17.38
C GLN A 57 -0.68 13.93 18.53
N HIS A 58 -0.95 12.75 19.07
CA HIS A 58 -0.18 12.14 20.15
C HIS A 58 1.22 11.75 19.69
N SER A 59 1.32 11.12 18.51
CA SER A 59 2.58 10.57 18.00
C SER A 59 3.52 11.62 17.41
N GLY A 60 3.00 12.78 16.98
CA GLY A 60 3.78 13.88 16.43
C GLY A 60 4.19 13.71 14.96
N ASP A 61 4.37 12.47 14.50
CA ASP A 61 4.69 12.09 13.13
C ASP A 61 4.01 10.78 12.69
N LEU A 62 4.15 10.42 11.41
CA LEU A 62 3.48 9.27 10.78
C LEU A 62 4.08 7.92 11.19
N ASP A 63 5.39 7.83 11.35
CA ASP A 63 6.08 6.58 11.71
C ASP A 63 5.77 6.22 13.17
N SER A 64 5.92 7.20 14.07
CA SER A 64 5.51 7.07 15.46
C SER A 64 4.02 6.74 15.59
N SER A 65 3.17 7.18 14.65
CA SER A 65 1.75 6.78 14.63
C SER A 65 1.55 5.31 14.33
N ILE A 66 2.34 4.74 13.42
CA ILE A 66 2.32 3.30 13.11
C ILE A 66 2.83 2.51 14.33
N GLU A 67 3.92 2.96 14.94
CA GLU A 67 4.49 2.35 16.14
C GLU A 67 3.53 2.34 17.32
N ASN A 68 2.90 3.48 17.63
CA ASN A 68 1.90 3.58 18.68
C ASN A 68 0.66 2.72 18.40
N MET A 69 0.27 2.59 17.13
CA MET A 69 -0.82 1.70 16.74
C MET A 69 -0.45 0.22 16.94
N LEU A 70 0.77 -0.19 16.59
CA LEU A 70 1.28 -1.53 16.87
C LEU A 70 1.32 -1.80 18.39
N VAL A 71 1.80 -0.85 19.19
CA VAL A 71 1.78 -0.96 20.66
C VAL A 71 0.35 -1.16 21.19
N MET A 72 -0.64 -0.43 20.68
CA MET A 72 -2.05 -0.61 21.07
C MET A 72 -2.59 -1.99 20.69
N ILE A 73 -2.17 -2.56 19.55
CA ILE A 73 -2.58 -3.90 19.14
C ILE A 73 -1.91 -4.98 20.01
N GLU A 74 -0.59 -4.87 20.19
CA GLU A 74 0.24 -5.83 20.94
C GLU A 74 -0.17 -5.89 22.42
N SER A 75 -0.63 -4.77 22.99
CA SER A 75 -1.19 -4.69 24.34
C SER A 75 -2.67 -5.09 24.43
N GLY A 76 -3.32 -5.40 23.31
CA GLY A 76 -4.74 -5.78 23.26
C GLY A 76 -5.73 -4.64 23.50
N ARG A 77 -5.29 -3.37 23.39
CA ARG A 77 -6.16 -2.19 23.49
C ARG A 77 -7.07 -2.06 22.27
N ILE A 78 -6.57 -2.40 21.08
CA ILE A 78 -7.35 -2.47 19.84
C ILE A 78 -7.17 -3.82 19.14
N ASP A 79 -8.18 -4.24 18.37
CA ASP A 79 -8.15 -5.47 17.59
C ASP A 79 -7.61 -5.18 16.18
N VAL A 80 -6.57 -5.92 15.77
CA VAL A 80 -5.88 -5.75 14.48
C VAL A 80 -6.78 -5.92 13.25
N ASN A 81 -7.87 -6.69 13.38
CA ASN A 81 -8.78 -7.01 12.30
C ASN A 81 -10.11 -6.25 12.39
N LYS A 82 -10.36 -5.56 13.51
CA LYS A 82 -11.55 -4.73 13.67
C LYS A 82 -11.39 -3.47 12.82
N ARG A 83 -12.43 -3.12 12.08
CA ARG A 83 -12.46 -1.86 11.34
C ARG A 83 -12.60 -0.70 12.33
N ILE A 84 -11.63 0.21 12.35
CA ILE A 84 -11.54 1.28 13.37
C ILE A 84 -11.55 2.69 12.80
N ALA A 85 -11.23 2.88 11.51
CA ALA A 85 -11.05 4.21 10.94
C ALA A 85 -11.81 4.37 9.62
N GLU A 86 -12.42 5.52 9.41
CA GLU A 86 -13.00 5.94 8.13
C GLU A 86 -12.20 7.16 7.67
N LEU A 87 -11.52 7.06 6.52
CA LEU A 87 -10.85 8.18 5.87
C LEU A 87 -11.75 8.70 4.75
N GLY A 88 -12.48 9.80 5.01
CA GLY A 88 -13.42 10.39 4.07
C GLY A 88 -14.68 9.56 3.84
N ASN A 89 -15.11 9.39 2.58
CA ASN A 89 -16.28 8.57 2.19
C ASN A 89 -15.95 7.07 2.04
N SER A 90 -14.76 6.63 2.47
CA SER A 90 -14.26 5.27 2.27
C SER A 90 -14.81 4.28 3.30
N GLN A 91 -14.82 2.99 2.94
CA GLN A 91 -15.14 1.93 3.90
C GLN A 91 -14.21 1.98 5.11
N ALA A 92 -14.74 1.60 6.28
CA ALA A 92 -13.93 1.51 7.48
C ALA A 92 -12.74 0.55 7.29
N MET A 93 -11.53 1.03 7.58
CA MET A 93 -10.23 0.37 7.45
C MET A 93 -9.86 -0.36 8.74
N THR A 94 -9.12 -1.46 8.60
CA THR A 94 -8.42 -2.11 9.71
C THR A 94 -7.20 -1.26 10.12
N PRO A 95 -6.68 -1.43 11.36
CA PRO A 95 -5.42 -0.82 11.79
C PRO A 95 -4.28 -1.02 10.79
N PHE A 96 -4.17 -2.22 10.21
CA PHE A 96 -3.15 -2.50 9.20
C PHE A 96 -3.29 -1.65 7.94
N LEU A 97 -4.50 -1.57 7.36
CA LEU A 97 -4.71 -0.72 6.17
C LEU A 97 -4.53 0.77 6.49
N LEU A 98 -4.87 1.20 7.72
CA LEU A 98 -4.55 2.55 8.18
C LEU A 98 -3.03 2.75 8.25
N ALA A 99 -2.26 1.79 8.76
CA ALA A 99 -0.81 1.85 8.82
C ALA A 99 -0.18 1.98 7.43
N VAL A 100 -0.67 1.19 6.47
CA VAL A 100 -0.26 1.29 5.06
C VAL A 100 -0.51 2.71 4.53
N GLY A 101 -1.70 3.27 4.75
CA GLY A 101 -2.01 4.64 4.34
C GLY A 101 -1.17 5.72 5.05
N LEU A 102 -0.88 5.55 6.34
CA LEU A 102 -0.02 6.47 7.11
C LEU A 102 1.44 6.39 6.66
N SER A 103 1.90 5.22 6.21
CA SER A 103 3.31 5.01 5.84
C SER A 103 3.77 5.81 4.62
N GLN A 104 2.84 6.33 3.80
CA GLN A 104 3.16 7.02 2.54
C GLN A 104 4.10 6.19 1.64
N GLY A 105 3.90 4.87 1.63
CA GLY A 105 4.69 3.93 0.85
C GLY A 105 5.90 3.34 1.57
N GLN A 106 6.25 3.85 2.76
CA GLN A 106 7.49 3.53 3.48
C GLN A 106 7.29 2.55 4.65
N LEU A 107 6.25 1.71 4.62
CA LEU A 107 6.06 0.69 5.65
C LEU A 107 7.30 -0.21 5.68
N THR A 108 7.88 -0.41 6.87
CA THR A 108 9.07 -1.25 7.01
C THR A 108 8.70 -2.73 7.06
N LEU A 109 9.65 -3.61 6.71
CA LEU A 109 9.47 -5.06 6.83
C LEU A 109 9.22 -5.48 8.28
N ASP A 110 9.89 -4.83 9.23
CA ASP A 110 9.71 -5.10 10.65
C ASP A 110 8.29 -4.72 11.13
N GLN A 111 7.79 -3.54 10.74
CA GLN A 111 6.40 -3.14 11.03
C GLN A 111 5.40 -4.12 10.39
N PHE A 112 5.61 -4.50 9.13
CA PHE A 112 4.77 -5.46 8.44
C PHE A 112 4.73 -6.82 9.16
N HIS A 113 5.88 -7.37 9.54
CA HIS A 113 5.96 -8.62 10.29
C HIS A 113 5.31 -8.52 11.67
N ARG A 114 5.41 -7.39 12.37
CA ARG A 114 4.69 -7.19 13.64
C ARG A 114 3.18 -7.27 13.48
N PHE A 115 2.62 -6.73 12.39
CA PHE A 115 1.21 -6.92 12.06
C PHE A 115 0.85 -8.39 11.80
N LEU A 116 1.73 -9.15 11.12
CA LEU A 116 1.53 -10.60 10.92
C LEU A 116 1.58 -11.37 12.25
N ASP A 117 2.54 -11.05 13.11
CA ASP A 117 2.75 -11.71 14.41
C ASP A 117 1.53 -11.57 15.33
N VAL A 118 0.82 -10.43 15.27
CA VAL A 118 -0.42 -10.19 16.02
C VAL A 118 -1.68 -10.71 15.31
N GLY A 119 -1.52 -11.40 14.17
CA GLY A 119 -2.60 -12.09 13.48
C GLY A 119 -3.45 -11.21 12.56
N VAL A 120 -2.86 -10.21 11.90
CA VAL A 120 -3.57 -9.48 10.85
C VAL A 120 -4.05 -10.43 9.75
N THR A 121 -5.29 -10.25 9.32
CA THR A 121 -5.82 -10.91 8.13
C THR A 121 -5.58 -10.02 6.93
N LEU A 122 -4.70 -10.46 6.02
CA LEU A 122 -4.51 -9.81 4.74
C LEU A 122 -5.74 -10.08 3.86
N GLN A 123 -6.60 -9.08 3.70
CA GLN A 123 -7.80 -9.23 2.88
C GLN A 123 -7.41 -9.27 1.40
N ASN A 124 -7.92 -10.26 0.68
CA ASN A 124 -7.75 -10.39 -0.77
C ASN A 124 -8.92 -9.70 -1.51
N ASP A 125 -9.17 -8.44 -1.17
CA ASP A 125 -10.17 -7.60 -1.84
C ASP A 125 -9.53 -6.43 -2.59
N GLU A 126 -10.33 -5.79 -3.45
CA GLU A 126 -9.89 -4.67 -4.30
C GLU A 126 -9.23 -3.55 -3.50
N LEU A 127 -9.84 -3.14 -2.39
CA LEU A 127 -9.35 -2.03 -1.57
C LEU A 127 -7.99 -2.38 -0.97
N SER A 128 -7.85 -3.60 -0.46
CA SER A 128 -6.60 -4.05 0.15
C SER A 128 -5.48 -4.17 -0.88
N LYS A 129 -5.76 -4.71 -2.07
CA LYS A 129 -4.78 -4.74 -3.18
C LYS A 129 -4.40 -3.35 -3.64
N GLU A 130 -5.36 -2.45 -3.73
CA GLU A 130 -5.11 -1.05 -4.13
C GLU A 130 -4.23 -0.34 -3.09
N MET A 131 -4.52 -0.50 -1.80
CA MET A 131 -3.75 0.09 -0.71
C MET A 131 -2.32 -0.47 -0.67
N MET A 132 -2.17 -1.79 -0.78
CA MET A 132 -0.84 -2.42 -0.78
C MET A 132 -0.03 -2.05 -2.03
N ALA A 133 -0.67 -1.78 -3.16
CA ALA A 133 -0.02 -1.23 -4.34
C ALA A 133 0.48 0.22 -4.16
N SER A 134 0.21 0.89 -3.03
CA SER A 134 0.84 2.18 -2.71
C SER A 134 2.18 2.06 -1.96
N LEU A 135 2.58 0.84 -1.57
CA LEU A 135 3.85 0.58 -0.89
C LEU A 135 5.01 0.54 -1.89
N ASP A 136 6.15 1.12 -1.54
CA ASP A 136 7.35 1.15 -2.40
C ASP A 136 8.50 0.29 -1.84
N ASN A 137 8.32 -0.28 -0.64
CA ASN A 137 9.32 -1.17 -0.06
C ASN A 137 9.26 -2.57 -0.71
N PRO A 138 10.26 -2.99 -1.51
CA PRO A 138 10.23 -4.27 -2.23
C PRO A 138 10.11 -5.46 -1.29
N GLU A 139 10.77 -5.43 -0.13
CA GLU A 139 10.72 -6.53 0.84
C GLU A 139 9.32 -6.73 1.41
N VAL A 140 8.58 -5.64 1.65
CA VAL A 140 7.18 -5.70 2.12
C VAL A 140 6.26 -6.18 1.00
N ILE A 141 6.46 -5.71 -0.23
CA ILE A 141 5.65 -6.12 -1.38
C ILE A 141 5.81 -7.63 -1.63
N GLU A 142 7.05 -8.14 -1.59
CA GLU A 142 7.33 -9.57 -1.71
C GLU A 142 6.69 -10.38 -0.59
N ALA A 143 6.89 -9.96 0.67
CA ALA A 143 6.31 -10.63 1.83
C ALA A 143 4.77 -10.64 1.78
N TRP A 144 4.16 -9.53 1.35
CA TRP A 144 2.73 -9.45 1.11
C TRP A 144 2.27 -10.41 0.01
N TYR A 145 2.96 -10.43 -1.11
CA TYR A 145 2.64 -11.32 -2.23
C TYR A 145 2.64 -12.79 -1.80
N GLU A 146 3.66 -13.21 -1.06
CA GLU A 146 3.81 -14.58 -0.58
C GLU A 146 2.77 -14.93 0.48
N THR A 147 2.54 -14.03 1.44
CA THR A 147 1.61 -14.27 2.55
C THR A 147 0.16 -14.29 2.09
N ALA A 148 -0.21 -13.44 1.12
CA ALA A 148 -1.53 -13.44 0.51
C ALA A 148 -1.73 -14.59 -0.50
N ALA A 149 -0.66 -15.33 -0.81
CA ALA A 149 -0.64 -16.48 -1.73
C ALA A 149 -1.20 -16.14 -3.13
N PHE A 150 -0.82 -14.98 -3.68
CA PHE A 150 -1.27 -14.58 -5.02
C PHE A 150 -0.75 -15.52 -6.11
N GLY A 151 -1.65 -15.83 -7.04
CA GLY A 151 -1.35 -16.62 -8.23
C GLY A 151 -1.38 -15.78 -9.51
N PRO A 152 -1.06 -16.39 -10.67
CA PRO A 152 -1.15 -15.75 -11.97
C PRO A 152 -2.52 -15.12 -12.27
N GLU A 153 -3.60 -15.64 -11.68
CA GLU A 153 -4.95 -15.09 -11.77
C GLU A 153 -5.10 -13.67 -11.21
N ASP A 154 -4.21 -13.25 -10.29
CA ASP A 154 -4.22 -11.93 -9.68
C ASP A 154 -3.31 -10.93 -10.42
N HIS A 155 -2.40 -11.42 -11.27
CA HIS A 155 -1.31 -10.61 -11.83
C HIS A 155 -1.80 -9.43 -12.66
N GLU A 156 -2.83 -9.62 -13.50
CA GLU A 156 -3.39 -8.52 -14.29
C GLU A 156 -3.93 -7.40 -13.39
N GLN A 157 -4.63 -7.78 -12.31
CA GLN A 157 -5.17 -6.82 -11.36
C GLN A 157 -4.07 -6.09 -10.59
N LEU A 158 -3.08 -6.83 -10.08
CA LEU A 158 -1.94 -6.25 -9.37
C LEU A 158 -1.14 -5.31 -10.26
N LEU A 159 -0.95 -5.67 -11.54
CA LEU A 159 -0.29 -4.83 -12.53
C LEU A 159 -1.11 -3.57 -12.88
N ASN A 160 -2.43 -3.67 -12.99
CA ASN A 160 -3.28 -2.50 -13.19
C ASN A 160 -3.26 -1.57 -11.95
N ASN A 161 -3.21 -2.14 -10.74
CA ASN A 161 -3.10 -1.39 -9.49
C ASN A 161 -1.72 -0.73 -9.34
N SER A 162 -0.65 -1.38 -9.80
CA SER A 162 0.69 -0.79 -9.80
C SER A 162 0.75 0.44 -10.71
N LEU A 163 0.17 0.36 -11.91
CA LEU A 163 0.02 1.53 -12.78
C LEU A 163 -0.83 2.63 -12.14
N LYS A 164 -1.97 2.27 -11.53
CA LYS A 164 -2.88 3.25 -10.89
C LYS A 164 -2.22 4.05 -9.78
N ASN A 165 -1.36 3.39 -9.00
CA ASN A 165 -0.70 3.99 -7.83
C ASN A 165 0.70 4.52 -8.13
N GLY A 166 1.23 4.29 -9.33
CA GLY A 166 2.59 4.65 -9.68
C GLY A 166 3.63 3.86 -8.90
N ASN A 167 3.46 2.54 -8.85
CA ASN A 167 4.35 1.64 -8.12
C ASN A 167 5.14 0.78 -9.10
N LEU A 168 6.31 1.29 -9.51
CA LEU A 168 7.16 0.61 -10.48
C LEU A 168 7.69 -0.72 -9.92
N THR A 169 8.07 -0.73 -8.64
CA THR A 169 8.55 -1.91 -7.92
C THR A 169 7.56 -3.09 -8.01
N LEU A 170 6.27 -2.85 -7.75
CA LEU A 170 5.24 -3.89 -7.91
C LEU A 170 5.07 -4.32 -9.37
N ALA A 171 5.16 -3.39 -10.34
CA ALA A 171 5.06 -3.74 -11.75
C ALA A 171 6.20 -4.68 -12.18
N GLU A 172 7.43 -4.37 -11.77
CA GLU A 172 8.64 -5.17 -12.03
C GLU A 172 8.55 -6.55 -11.38
N ILE A 173 8.15 -6.63 -10.11
CA ILE A 173 7.94 -7.90 -9.42
C ILE A 173 6.93 -8.78 -10.19
N ILE A 174 5.79 -8.21 -10.60
CA ILE A 174 4.75 -8.99 -11.29
C ILE A 174 5.22 -9.45 -12.68
N LEU A 175 5.79 -8.55 -13.49
CA LEU A 175 6.13 -8.85 -14.87
C LEU A 175 7.41 -9.70 -15.00
N GLU A 176 8.43 -9.40 -14.20
CA GLU A 176 9.75 -10.01 -14.29
C GLU A 176 9.88 -11.19 -13.33
N ASP A 177 9.77 -10.96 -12.02
CA ASP A 177 10.07 -11.98 -11.00
C ASP A 177 9.00 -13.07 -10.93
N LYS A 178 7.73 -12.67 -10.99
CA LYS A 178 6.58 -13.60 -11.01
C LYS A 178 6.22 -14.06 -12.42
N LYS A 179 7.01 -13.67 -13.42
CA LYS A 179 6.92 -14.13 -14.83
C LYS A 179 5.64 -13.73 -15.55
N GLY A 180 4.97 -12.67 -15.12
CA GLY A 180 3.77 -12.16 -15.78
C GLY A 180 3.97 -11.92 -17.28
N GLU A 181 5.14 -11.45 -17.71
CA GLU A 181 5.42 -11.25 -19.14
C GLU A 181 5.40 -12.57 -19.92
N LEU A 182 5.97 -13.65 -19.37
CA LEU A 182 5.98 -14.97 -20.01
C LEU A 182 4.60 -15.61 -20.08
N ASP A 183 3.75 -15.28 -19.11
CA ASP A 183 2.35 -15.71 -19.05
C ASP A 183 1.43 -14.85 -19.93
N GLY A 184 1.98 -13.82 -20.58
CA GLY A 184 1.24 -12.93 -21.47
C GLY A 184 0.37 -11.90 -20.74
N ILE A 185 0.63 -11.65 -19.46
CA ILE A 185 -0.01 -10.60 -18.67
C ILE A 185 0.37 -9.24 -19.26
N LYS A 186 -0.62 -8.37 -19.38
CA LYS A 186 -0.47 -7.00 -19.92
C LYS A 186 -1.33 -6.04 -19.15
N LEU A 187 -0.94 -4.77 -19.18
CA LEU A 187 -1.80 -3.68 -18.73
C LEU A 187 -3.10 -3.64 -19.54
N SER A 188 -4.22 -3.50 -18.84
CA SER A 188 -5.52 -3.37 -19.50
C SER A 188 -5.62 -2.02 -20.24
N SER A 189 -6.34 -2.01 -21.36
CA SER A 189 -6.54 -0.77 -22.12
C SER A 189 -7.25 0.32 -21.31
N ASP A 190 -8.14 -0.06 -20.40
CA ASP A 190 -8.85 0.86 -19.51
C ASP A 190 -7.90 1.47 -18.47
N ALA A 191 -6.99 0.68 -17.90
CA ALA A 191 -5.98 1.19 -16.97
C ALA A 191 -5.02 2.16 -17.68
N ILE A 192 -4.57 1.84 -18.90
CA ILE A 192 -3.72 2.72 -19.72
C ILE A 192 -4.46 4.03 -20.02
N ALA A 193 -5.69 3.96 -20.51
CA ALA A 193 -6.47 5.15 -20.87
C ALA A 193 -6.77 6.04 -19.65
N GLY A 194 -7.08 5.43 -18.50
CA GLY A 194 -7.29 6.15 -17.25
C GLY A 194 -6.03 6.88 -16.78
N SER A 195 -4.86 6.25 -16.91
CA SER A 195 -3.57 6.81 -16.51
C SER A 195 -3.15 7.97 -17.41
N ILE A 196 -3.27 7.81 -18.73
CA ILE A 196 -3.04 8.91 -19.68
C ILE A 196 -3.96 10.10 -19.38
N THR A 197 -5.24 9.83 -19.09
CA THR A 197 -6.19 10.88 -18.71
C THR A 197 -5.77 11.63 -17.44
N ARG A 198 -5.28 10.90 -16.42
CA ARG A 198 -4.77 11.53 -15.18
C ARG A 198 -3.54 12.39 -15.45
N ILE A 199 -2.56 11.87 -16.18
CA ILE A 199 -1.33 12.59 -16.54
C ILE A 199 -1.66 13.90 -17.28
N GLN A 200 -2.66 13.88 -18.16
CA GLN A 200 -3.13 15.07 -18.88
C GLN A 200 -3.90 16.06 -18.00
N ALA A 201 -4.61 15.56 -16.98
CA ALA A 201 -5.42 16.38 -16.09
C ALA A 201 -4.61 17.05 -14.97
N ILE A 202 -3.45 16.50 -14.62
CA ILE A 202 -2.58 17.06 -13.59
C ILE A 202 -1.89 18.32 -14.14
N ALA A 203 -2.31 19.47 -13.60
CA ALA A 203 -1.63 20.73 -13.82
C ALA A 203 -0.19 20.65 -13.28
N PRO A 204 0.78 21.31 -13.95
CA PRO A 204 2.12 21.48 -13.40
C PRO A 204 2.07 22.05 -11.99
N LEU A 205 3.06 21.72 -11.18
CA LEU A 205 3.22 22.38 -9.89
C LEU A 205 3.61 23.84 -10.11
N GLU A 206 2.95 24.76 -9.40
CA GLU A 206 3.35 26.16 -9.34
C GLU A 206 4.53 26.30 -8.37
N LEU A 207 5.72 25.82 -8.79
CA LEU A 207 6.90 25.67 -7.92
C LEU A 207 7.33 26.97 -7.24
N GLN A 208 7.11 28.13 -7.88
CA GLN A 208 7.41 29.42 -7.28
C GLN A 208 6.47 29.75 -6.12
N GLU A 209 5.16 29.45 -6.26
CA GLU A 209 4.20 29.63 -5.17
C GLU A 209 4.52 28.68 -4.01
N LEU A 210 4.81 27.42 -4.33
CA LEU A 210 5.21 26.42 -3.35
C LEU A 210 6.47 26.84 -2.59
N LYS A 211 7.46 27.41 -3.28
CA LYS A 211 8.69 27.91 -2.65
C LYS A 211 8.41 29.06 -1.67
N ASP A 212 7.54 29.99 -2.05
CA ASP A 212 7.15 31.10 -1.19
C ASP A 212 6.36 30.62 0.05
N GLU A 213 5.52 29.60 -0.12
CA GLU A 213 4.81 28.94 0.99
C GLU A 213 5.76 28.21 1.93
N LEU A 214 6.68 27.39 1.39
CA LEU A 214 7.64 26.62 2.19
C LEU A 214 8.66 27.52 2.91
N ALA A 215 8.99 28.69 2.36
CA ALA A 215 9.87 29.66 3.02
C ALA A 215 9.25 30.27 4.30
N ALA A 216 7.92 30.24 4.43
CA ALA A 216 7.20 30.72 5.60
C ALA A 216 6.79 29.60 6.55
N ALA A 217 7.00 28.34 6.16
CA ALA A 217 6.58 27.16 6.90
C ALA A 217 7.50 26.87 8.10
N ASP A 218 6.94 26.29 9.16
CA ASP A 218 7.74 25.77 10.27
C ASP A 218 8.35 24.39 9.96
N GLU A 219 9.27 23.91 10.81
CA GLU A 219 9.97 22.62 10.60
C GLU A 219 8.99 21.44 10.48
N LYS A 220 7.85 21.48 11.20
CA LYS A 220 6.85 20.42 11.15
C LYS A 220 6.12 20.45 9.81
N GLU A 221 5.72 21.64 9.36
CA GLU A 221 5.08 21.85 8.06
C GLU A 221 6.00 21.42 6.90
N LEU A 222 7.30 21.72 6.99
CA LEU A 222 8.31 21.29 6.00
C LEU A 222 8.43 19.75 5.95
N LYS A 223 8.55 19.08 7.10
CA LYS A 223 8.62 17.61 7.15
C LYS A 223 7.35 16.95 6.63
N MET A 224 6.19 17.53 6.92
CA MET A 224 4.92 17.05 6.35
C MET A 224 4.90 17.24 4.83
N ALA A 225 5.27 18.42 4.34
CA ALA A 225 5.33 18.68 2.90
C ALA A 225 6.29 17.71 2.18
N GLU A 226 7.47 17.46 2.75
CA GLU A 226 8.41 16.45 2.25
C GLU A 226 7.77 15.06 2.18
N SER A 227 7.11 14.63 3.25
CA SER A 227 6.47 13.31 3.36
C SER A 227 5.28 13.11 2.42
N PHE A 228 4.67 14.18 1.89
CA PHE A 228 3.52 14.08 0.98
C PHE A 228 3.85 14.40 -0.47
N LEU A 229 4.65 15.44 -0.71
CA LEU A 229 4.89 15.96 -2.05
C LEU A 229 5.93 15.13 -2.81
N ILE A 230 7.00 14.69 -2.13
CA ILE A 230 8.04 13.87 -2.76
C ILE A 230 7.46 12.52 -3.22
N PRO A 231 6.81 11.72 -2.36
CA PRO A 231 6.26 10.44 -2.80
C PRO A 231 5.22 10.60 -3.90
N ARG A 232 4.36 11.63 -3.82
CA ARG A 232 3.36 11.90 -4.87
C ARG A 232 3.99 12.14 -6.24
N LEU A 233 5.04 12.95 -6.30
CA LEU A 233 5.75 13.20 -7.56
C LEU A 233 6.51 11.97 -8.04
N GLN A 234 7.17 11.25 -7.13
CA GLN A 234 7.84 9.99 -7.44
C GLN A 234 6.87 8.98 -8.07
N ASN A 235 5.69 8.78 -7.46
CA ASN A 235 4.66 7.90 -8.03
C ASN A 235 4.21 8.36 -9.43
N SER A 236 4.18 9.67 -9.70
CA SER A 236 3.84 10.20 -11.03
C SER A 236 4.95 9.91 -12.05
N VAL A 237 6.21 9.98 -11.63
CA VAL A 237 7.36 9.53 -12.44
C VAL A 237 7.21 8.03 -12.72
N ASP A 238 7.01 7.22 -11.70
CA ASP A 238 6.93 5.76 -11.80
C ASP A 238 5.73 5.31 -12.66
N GLU A 239 4.57 5.94 -12.51
CA GLU A 239 3.39 5.72 -13.38
C GLU A 239 3.76 5.92 -14.86
N THR A 240 4.46 7.01 -15.18
CA THR A 240 4.89 7.27 -16.56
C THR A 240 5.97 6.29 -17.03
N GLU A 241 6.84 5.82 -16.15
CA GLU A 241 7.85 4.80 -16.50
C GLU A 241 7.20 3.44 -16.80
N ILE A 242 6.24 3.01 -15.97
CA ILE A 242 5.42 1.80 -16.22
C ILE A 242 4.77 1.89 -17.61
N LEU A 243 4.17 3.03 -17.96
CA LEU A 243 3.56 3.22 -19.28
C LEU A 243 4.57 3.14 -20.42
N LEU A 244 5.75 3.73 -20.26
CA LEU A 244 6.76 3.76 -21.32
C LEU A 244 7.37 2.37 -21.58
N GLN A 245 7.54 1.58 -20.52
CA GLN A 245 8.14 0.26 -20.55
C GLN A 245 7.15 -0.82 -20.97
N TYR A 246 5.95 -0.83 -20.37
CA TYR A 246 5.06 -1.98 -20.42
C TYR A 246 3.74 -1.75 -21.18
N ALA A 247 3.39 -0.49 -21.50
CA ALA A 247 2.15 -0.21 -22.23
C ALA A 247 2.32 -0.15 -23.75
N GLU A 248 1.30 -0.64 -24.47
CA GLU A 248 1.18 -0.49 -25.92
C GLU A 248 0.65 0.90 -26.27
N LEU A 249 1.54 1.90 -26.30
CA LEU A 249 1.21 3.30 -26.59
C LEU A 249 1.26 3.63 -28.09
N SER A 250 0.32 4.46 -28.56
CA SER A 250 0.45 5.14 -29.85
C SER A 250 1.63 6.14 -29.84
N GLU A 251 2.11 6.58 -31.01
CA GLU A 251 3.18 7.58 -31.09
C GLU A 251 2.83 8.89 -30.38
N GLU A 252 1.57 9.33 -30.51
CA GLU A 252 1.07 10.52 -29.83
C GLU A 252 1.07 10.33 -28.32
N GLN A 253 0.50 9.21 -27.84
CA GLN A 253 0.48 8.89 -26.40
C GLN A 253 1.89 8.77 -25.83
N ARG A 254 2.80 8.09 -26.53
CA ARG A 254 4.21 7.94 -26.12
C ARG A 254 4.88 9.30 -26.00
N THR A 255 4.67 10.20 -26.96
CA THR A 255 5.22 11.57 -26.91
C THR A 255 4.70 12.34 -25.69
N GLN A 256 3.40 12.21 -25.39
CA GLN A 256 2.79 12.85 -24.22
C GLN A 256 3.34 12.30 -22.91
N VAL A 257 3.49 10.98 -22.79
CA VAL A 257 4.01 10.32 -21.58
C VAL A 257 5.49 10.69 -21.37
N ILE A 258 6.31 10.75 -22.42
CA ILE A 258 7.71 11.22 -22.32
C ILE A 258 7.76 12.65 -21.77
N ALA A 259 7.00 13.57 -22.36
CA ALA A 259 6.99 14.97 -21.92
C ALA A 259 6.51 15.12 -20.47
N ALA A 260 5.54 14.30 -20.04
CA ALA A 260 5.09 14.27 -18.66
C ALA A 260 6.14 13.70 -17.70
N ASN A 261 6.83 12.62 -18.08
CA ASN A 261 7.91 12.02 -17.28
C ASN A 261 9.05 13.02 -17.06
N GLU A 262 9.49 13.69 -18.12
CA GLU A 262 10.54 14.74 -18.04
C GLU A 262 10.10 15.86 -17.09
N ARG A 263 8.88 16.37 -17.26
CA ARG A 263 8.33 17.39 -16.36
C ARG A 263 8.32 16.93 -14.89
N TYR A 264 7.81 15.74 -14.60
CA TYR A 264 7.72 15.26 -13.21
C TYR A 264 9.09 15.05 -12.59
N LYS A 265 10.08 14.61 -13.37
CA LYS A 265 11.47 14.49 -12.91
C LYS A 265 12.07 15.86 -12.57
N ASP A 266 11.89 16.84 -13.44
CA ASP A 266 12.36 18.21 -13.21
C ASP A 266 11.68 18.82 -11.96
N GLU A 267 10.36 18.69 -11.83
CA GLU A 267 9.59 19.15 -10.67
C GLU A 267 10.04 18.47 -9.36
N LEU A 268 10.34 17.17 -9.41
CA LEU A 268 10.80 16.40 -8.24
C LEU A 268 12.20 16.81 -7.80
N GLU A 269 13.12 17.05 -8.75
CA GLU A 269 14.47 17.53 -8.46
C GLU A 269 14.41 18.92 -7.81
N GLU A 270 13.67 19.86 -8.41
CA GLU A 270 13.51 21.21 -7.87
C GLU A 270 12.86 21.22 -6.48
N LEU A 271 11.85 20.37 -6.25
CA LEU A 271 11.21 20.23 -4.94
C LEU A 271 12.21 19.74 -3.88
N LYS A 272 13.01 18.72 -4.21
CA LYS A 272 14.07 18.20 -3.30
C LYS A 272 15.09 19.28 -2.96
N GLU A 273 15.48 20.11 -3.93
CA GLU A 273 16.38 21.24 -3.70
C GLU A 273 15.76 22.30 -2.78
N ILE A 274 14.48 22.66 -3.00
CA ILE A 274 13.75 23.62 -2.15
C ILE A 274 13.73 23.11 -0.71
N LEU A 275 13.30 21.87 -0.48
CA LEU A 275 13.18 21.30 0.87
C LEU A 275 14.55 21.13 1.56
N SER A 276 15.59 20.77 0.81
CA SER A 276 16.96 20.65 1.33
C SER A 276 17.53 22.00 1.78
N THR A 277 17.19 23.08 1.08
CA THR A 277 17.67 24.43 1.41
C THR A 277 17.07 24.94 2.72
N HIS A 278 15.84 24.56 3.04
CA HIS A 278 15.14 24.98 4.26
C HIS A 278 15.39 24.06 5.47
N SER A 279 15.84 22.82 5.24
CA SER A 279 16.16 21.86 6.31
C SER A 279 17.60 22.00 6.86
N GLY A 280 18.42 22.86 6.24
CA GLY A 280 19.83 23.07 6.57
C GLY A 280 20.16 24.34 7.37
N GLU A 281 19.16 25.15 7.71
CA GLU A 281 19.28 26.34 8.58
C GLU A 281 18.76 26.07 10.01
#